data_AF-A0A1Y1MIS2-F1
#
_entry.id   AF-A0A1Y1MIS2-F1
#
_cell.length_a   1.000
_cell.length_b   1.000
_cell.length_c   1.000
_cell.angle_alpha   90.00
_cell.angle_beta   90.00
_cell.angle_gamma   90.00
#
_symmetry.space_group_name_H-M   'P 1'
#
loop_
_entity.id
_entity.type
_entity.pdbx_description
1 polymer ?
#
loop_
_entity_poly.entity_id
_entity_poly.type
_entity_poly.pdbx_seq_one_letter_code
_entity_poly.pdbx_strand_id
1 'polypeptide(L)'
;LLPIIVLDAGDSGPTDFYPEDLCSAQGGQCIKLDECSVPVDDIYLNLCPEQQAEGAECCHGVSTKEYRCKRFGGDCVADGRPCPDHLQKPQATDCLKGTFCCIFI
;
A
#
# COMPACT_ATOMS: atom_id res chain seq x y z
N LEU A 1 16.21 11.16 -38.86
CA LEU A 1 16.52 10.56 -37.55
C LEU A 1 15.97 11.49 -36.48
N LEU A 2 14.88 11.13 -35.82
CA LEU A 2 14.42 11.77 -34.58
C LEU A 2 14.79 10.81 -33.43
N PRO A 3 15.38 11.29 -32.33
CA PRO A 3 15.70 10.43 -31.21
C PRO A 3 14.39 9.97 -30.56
N ILE A 4 14.23 8.65 -30.42
CA ILE A 4 13.18 8.08 -29.57
C ILE A 4 13.60 8.41 -28.15
N ILE A 5 12.91 9.39 -27.56
CA ILE A 5 12.97 9.65 -26.13
C ILE A 5 12.29 8.44 -25.50
N VAL A 6 13.07 7.53 -24.94
CA VAL A 6 12.56 6.52 -24.01
C VAL A 6 12.17 7.32 -22.78
N LEU A 7 10.92 7.80 -22.76
CA LEU A 7 10.26 8.15 -21.52
C LEU A 7 10.16 6.81 -20.79
N ASP A 8 11.09 6.55 -19.87
CA ASP A 8 10.90 5.51 -18.87
C ASP A 8 9.50 5.74 -18.30
N ALA A 9 8.57 4.87 -18.66
CA ALA A 9 7.30 4.76 -17.98
C ALA A 9 7.69 4.41 -16.55
N GLY A 10 7.75 5.45 -15.72
CA GLY A 10 8.11 5.35 -14.31
C GLY A 10 7.41 4.15 -13.75
N ASP A 11 8.22 3.25 -13.19
CA ASP A 11 7.83 1.97 -12.62
C ASP A 11 6.47 2.09 -11.94
N SER A 12 5.44 1.55 -12.59
CA SER A 12 4.04 1.64 -12.14
C SER A 12 3.75 0.63 -11.03
N GLY A 13 4.81 0.07 -10.44
CA GLY A 13 4.77 -0.78 -9.28
C GLY A 13 4.42 0.02 -8.03
N PRO A 14 3.81 -0.62 -7.03
CA PRO A 14 3.41 0.08 -5.82
C PRO A 14 4.63 0.68 -5.08
N THR A 15 4.48 1.93 -4.64
CA THR A 15 5.46 2.66 -3.81
C THR A 15 5.93 1.92 -2.55
N ASP A 16 7.07 2.32 -1.98
CA ASP A 16 7.68 1.71 -0.78
C ASP A 16 7.39 2.45 0.54
N PHE A 17 6.36 3.32 0.60
CA PHE A 17 5.96 4.05 1.83
C PHE A 17 5.16 3.25 2.87
N TYR A 18 5.64 3.09 4.09
CA TYR A 18 4.96 2.24 5.07
C TYR A 18 3.61 2.82 5.54
N PRO A 19 2.69 1.99 6.08
CA PRO A 19 1.45 2.48 6.67
C PRO A 19 1.73 3.35 7.91
N GLU A 20 1.05 4.49 7.99
CA GLU A 20 1.05 5.37 9.17
C GLU A 20 -0.32 5.36 9.85
N ASP A 21 -0.36 5.54 11.18
CA ASP A 21 -1.57 5.39 12.00
C ASP A 21 -2.71 6.33 11.58
N LEU A 22 -2.38 7.59 11.29
CA LEU A 22 -3.36 8.62 10.93
C LEU A 22 -4.07 8.26 9.61
N CYS A 23 -3.31 7.82 8.61
CA CYS A 23 -3.86 7.40 7.33
C CYS A 23 -4.65 6.09 7.46
N SER A 24 -4.09 5.12 8.20
CA SER A 24 -4.70 3.80 8.42
C SER A 24 -6.02 3.90 9.18
N ALA A 25 -6.14 4.83 10.14
CA ALA A 25 -7.37 5.09 10.90
C ALA A 25 -8.52 5.62 10.01
N GLN A 26 -8.19 6.27 8.89
CA GLN A 26 -9.17 6.67 7.88
C GLN A 26 -9.39 5.58 6.82
N GLY A 27 -8.79 4.41 6.95
CA GLY A 27 -8.87 3.32 5.97
C GLY A 27 -8.00 3.55 4.72
N GLY A 28 -7.06 4.50 4.77
CA GLY A 28 -6.18 4.82 3.65
C GLY A 28 -4.82 4.12 3.69
N GLN A 29 -4.02 4.35 2.65
CA GLN A 29 -2.63 3.92 2.53
C GLN A 29 -1.73 5.08 2.12
N CYS A 30 -0.52 5.11 2.66
CA CYS A 30 0.53 6.02 2.23
C CYS A 30 1.11 5.54 0.90
N ILE A 31 0.84 6.29 -0.17
CA ILE A 31 1.29 6.02 -1.54
C ILE A 31 1.68 7.34 -2.22
N LYS A 32 2.22 7.31 -3.44
CA LYS A 32 2.35 8.55 -4.21
C LYS A 32 0.99 9.06 -4.68
N LEU A 33 0.87 10.38 -4.82
CA LEU A 33 -0.35 11.03 -5.28
C LEU A 33 -0.82 10.53 -6.66
N ASP A 34 0.10 10.22 -7.56
CA ASP A 34 -0.20 9.71 -8.92
C ASP A 34 -0.62 8.23 -8.95
N GLU A 35 -0.40 7.48 -7.87
CA GLU A 35 -0.88 6.12 -7.68
C GLU A 35 -2.29 6.08 -7.06
N CYS A 36 -2.77 7.21 -6.53
CA CYS A 36 -4.08 7.28 -5.91
C CYS A 36 -5.18 7.17 -6.96
N SER A 37 -5.97 6.10 -6.88
CA SER A 37 -7.05 5.80 -7.83
C SER A 37 -8.30 6.67 -7.62
N VAL A 38 -8.33 7.41 -6.52
CA VAL A 38 -9.40 8.35 -6.16
C VAL A 38 -8.78 9.75 -5.95
N PRO A 39 -9.51 10.84 -6.17
CA PRO A 39 -9.06 12.15 -5.74
C PRO A 39 -8.75 12.12 -4.23
N VAL A 40 -7.64 12.72 -3.84
CA VAL A 40 -7.34 12.95 -2.42
C VAL A 40 -8.24 14.07 -1.94
N ASP A 41 -9.22 13.75 -1.10
CA ASP A 41 -10.03 14.75 -0.40
C ASP A 41 -9.19 15.43 0.69
N ASP A 42 -9.53 16.67 1.05
CA ASP A 42 -8.81 17.47 2.05
C ASP A 42 -8.62 16.74 3.39
N ILE A 43 -9.52 15.82 3.74
CA ILE A 43 -9.47 15.03 4.97
C ILE A 43 -8.29 14.03 5.00
N TYR A 44 -7.64 13.75 3.87
CA TYR A 44 -6.50 12.84 3.76
C TYR A 44 -5.15 13.55 3.66
N LEU A 45 -5.14 14.87 3.64
CA LEU A 45 -3.90 15.64 3.60
C LEU A 45 -3.12 15.52 4.91
N ASN A 46 -1.79 15.39 4.79
CA ASN A 46 -0.87 15.32 5.93
C ASN A 46 -1.11 14.13 6.88
N LEU A 47 -1.74 13.05 6.40
CA LEU A 47 -1.93 11.83 7.20
C LEU A 47 -0.78 10.81 7.05
N CYS A 48 0.22 11.12 6.22
CA CYS A 48 1.50 10.39 6.12
C CYS A 48 2.69 11.31 6.45
N PRO A 49 2.69 11.99 7.61
CA PRO A 49 3.66 13.04 7.92
C PRO A 49 5.12 12.55 7.97
N GLU A 50 5.37 11.29 8.32
CA GLU A 50 6.75 10.80 8.43
C GLU A 50 7.43 10.69 7.06
N GLN A 51 6.63 10.43 6.01
CA GLN A 51 7.12 10.19 4.65
C GLN A 51 6.67 11.24 3.62
N GLN A 52 5.96 12.29 4.06
CA GLN A 52 5.44 13.33 3.17
C GLN A 52 6.56 14.06 2.40
N ALA A 53 7.71 14.26 3.03
CA ALA A 53 8.87 14.87 2.37
C ALA A 53 9.43 14.02 1.22
N GLU A 54 9.13 12.71 1.20
CA GLU A 54 9.49 11.77 0.14
C GLU A 54 8.37 11.65 -0.92
N GLY A 55 7.26 12.36 -0.74
CA GLY A 55 6.12 12.40 -1.66
C GLY A 55 4.99 11.44 -1.31
N ALA A 56 4.96 10.91 -0.07
CA ALA A 56 3.84 10.11 0.41
C ALA A 56 2.61 10.99 0.70
N GLU A 57 1.46 10.56 0.21
CA GLU A 57 0.16 11.12 0.54
C GLU A 57 -0.80 10.00 0.94
N CYS A 58 -1.78 10.31 1.79
CA CYS A 58 -2.77 9.32 2.19
C CYS A 58 -3.84 9.19 1.12
N CYS A 59 -4.07 7.96 0.67
CA CYS A 59 -5.11 7.64 -0.30
C CYS A 59 -6.14 6.70 0.34
N HIS A 60 -7.41 7.06 0.32
CA HIS A 60 -8.52 6.26 0.87
C HIS A 60 -8.77 4.93 0.14
N GLY A 61 -8.13 4.72 -1.02
CA GLY A 61 -8.19 3.47 -1.75
C GLY A 61 -6.99 2.59 -1.42
N VAL A 62 -7.24 1.36 -0.99
CA VAL A 62 -6.23 0.29 -1.17
C VAL A 62 -5.95 0.21 -2.66
N SER A 63 -4.71 0.44 -3.07
CA SER A 63 -4.34 0.33 -4.48
C SER A 63 -4.81 -1.04 -4.99
N THR A 64 -5.61 -1.05 -6.06
CA THR A 64 -6.05 -2.31 -6.69
C THR A 64 -4.88 -3.11 -7.27
N LYS A 65 -3.69 -2.50 -7.31
CA LYS A 65 -2.43 -3.07 -7.76
C LYS A 65 -1.49 -3.48 -6.60
N GLU A 66 -1.83 -3.16 -5.36
CA GLU A 66 -1.03 -3.58 -4.20
C GLU A 66 -1.44 -4.99 -3.76
N TYR A 67 -0.45 -5.86 -3.66
CA TYR A 67 -0.61 -7.26 -3.28
C TYR A 67 0.41 -7.69 -2.22
N ARG A 68 1.18 -6.77 -1.64
CA ARG A 68 2.16 -7.09 -0.60
C ARG A 68 1.52 -6.99 0.78
N CYS A 69 1.70 -8.01 1.60
CA CYS A 69 1.10 -8.12 2.91
C CYS A 69 1.48 -6.97 3.85
N LYS A 70 2.77 -6.60 3.85
CA LYS A 70 3.29 -5.50 4.66
C LYS A 70 2.60 -4.17 4.36
N ARG A 71 2.16 -3.98 3.11
CA ARG A 71 1.53 -2.76 2.60
C ARG A 71 0.05 -2.68 2.97
N PHE A 72 -0.57 -3.81 3.22
CA PHE A 72 -1.88 -3.87 3.87
C PHE A 72 -1.81 -3.62 5.39
N GLY A 73 -0.62 -3.39 5.96
CA GLY A 73 -0.43 -3.32 7.42
C GLY A 73 -0.34 -4.69 8.09
N GLY A 74 -0.01 -5.74 7.33
CA GLY A 74 0.06 -7.11 7.82
C GLY A 74 1.46 -7.68 7.95
N ASP A 75 1.50 -8.94 8.37
CA ASP A 75 2.68 -9.79 8.27
C ASP A 75 2.33 -11.17 7.73
N CYS A 76 3.30 -11.79 7.07
CA CYS A 76 3.17 -13.16 6.61
C CYS A 76 3.38 -14.11 7.78
N VAL A 77 2.35 -14.89 8.11
CA VAL A 77 2.32 -15.77 9.29
C VAL A 77 2.17 -17.22 8.87
N ALA A 78 2.74 -18.14 9.66
CA ALA A 78 2.63 -19.57 9.37
C ALA A 78 1.18 -20.07 9.42
N ASP A 79 0.87 -21.05 8.57
CA ASP A 79 -0.41 -21.75 8.59
C ASP A 79 -0.73 -22.30 9.99
N GLY A 80 -1.98 -22.16 10.42
CA GLY A 80 -2.43 -22.54 11.77
C GLY A 80 -2.21 -21.48 12.86
N ARG A 81 -1.54 -20.36 12.57
CA ARG A 81 -1.57 -19.19 13.47
C ARG A 81 -2.99 -18.63 13.51
N PRO A 82 -3.56 -18.29 14.69
CA PRO A 82 -4.85 -17.64 14.77
C PRO A 82 -4.84 -16.29 14.03
N CYS A 83 -5.74 -16.15 13.07
CA CYS A 83 -6.04 -14.89 12.38
C CYS A 83 -7.52 -14.94 11.92
N PRO A 84 -8.40 -14.08 12.45
CA PRO A 84 -9.79 -14.01 12.01
C PRO A 84 -9.90 -13.81 10.49
N ASP A 85 -10.86 -14.48 9.83
CA ASP A 85 -10.98 -14.45 8.36
C ASP A 85 -11.09 -13.03 7.78
N HIS A 86 -11.71 -12.10 8.50
CA HIS A 86 -11.83 -10.70 8.06
C HIS A 86 -10.51 -9.91 8.11
N LEU A 87 -9.50 -10.41 8.84
CA LEU A 87 -8.15 -9.86 8.90
C LEU A 87 -7.18 -10.60 7.95
N GLN A 88 -7.63 -11.63 7.26
CA GLN A 88 -6.82 -12.31 6.25
C GLN A 88 -6.89 -11.56 4.92
N LYS A 89 -5.74 -11.44 4.24
CA LYS A 89 -5.67 -10.90 2.86
C LYS A 89 -5.19 -11.97 1.89
N PRO A 90 -6.09 -12.83 1.38
CA PRO A 90 -5.72 -13.95 0.52
C PRO A 90 -5.13 -13.52 -0.84
N GLN A 91 -5.38 -12.28 -1.25
CA GLN A 91 -4.77 -11.72 -2.46
C GLN A 91 -3.28 -11.37 -2.30
N ALA A 92 -2.69 -11.49 -1.10
CA ALA A 92 -1.29 -11.17 -0.90
C ALA A 92 -0.36 -12.15 -1.65
N THR A 93 0.63 -11.63 -2.38
CA THR A 93 1.52 -12.42 -3.26
C THR A 93 2.96 -12.50 -2.78
N ASP A 94 3.32 -11.76 -1.74
CA ASP A 94 4.66 -11.71 -1.15
C ASP A 94 4.88 -12.72 0.00
N CYS A 95 3.83 -13.42 0.45
CA CYS A 95 3.95 -14.46 1.45
C CYS A 95 4.51 -15.76 0.85
N LEU A 96 5.47 -16.37 1.57
CA LEU A 96 6.06 -17.65 1.18
C LEU A 96 5.03 -18.79 1.29
N LYS A 97 5.27 -19.88 0.56
CA LYS A 97 4.43 -21.09 0.65
C LYS A 97 4.37 -21.60 2.10
N GLY A 98 3.15 -21.88 2.58
CA GLY A 98 2.90 -22.29 3.97
C GLY A 98 2.76 -21.12 4.94
N THR A 99 2.69 -19.89 4.42
CA THR A 99 2.36 -18.69 5.16
C THR A 99 1.24 -17.92 4.45
N PHE A 100 0.50 -17.12 5.19
CA PHE A 100 -0.56 -16.27 4.68
C PHE A 100 -0.50 -14.87 5.29
N CYS A 101 -1.12 -13.88 4.64
CA CYS A 101 -1.13 -12.52 5.14
C CYS A 101 -2.22 -12.32 6.21
N CYS A 102 -1.81 -11.85 7.39
CA CYS A 102 -2.70 -11.43 8.46
C CYS A 102 -2.47 -9.97 8.81
N ILE A 103 -3.53 -9.17 8.86
CA ILE A 103 -3.46 -7.75 9.23
C ILE A 103 -3.45 -7.60 10.74
N PHE A 104 -2.54 -6.77 11.24
CA PHE A 104 -2.50 -6.37 12.64
C PHE A 104 -2.98 -4.93 12.72
N ILE A 105 -4.10 -4.72 13.42
CA ILE A 105 -4.63 -3.39 13.76
C ILE A 105 -4.15 -2.97 15.14
#